data_AF-A0A952FFN7-F1
#
_entry.id   AF-A0A952FFN7-F1
#
_cell.length_a   1.000
_cell.length_b   1.000
_cell.length_c   1.000
_cell.angle_alpha   90.00
_cell.angle_beta   90.00
_cell.angle_gamma   90.00
#
_symmetry.space_group_name_H-M   'P 1'
#
loop_
_entity.id
_entity.type
_entity.pdbx_description
1 polymer ?
#
loop_
_entity_poly.entity_id
_entity_poly.type
_entity_poly.pdbx_seq_one_letter_code
_entity_poly.pdbx_strand_id
1 'polypeptide(L)' 'MELLSHLSIGFGVAFTPINLLYCLIGCILGTLIGVLPGIGPVATIAMLLPATYA' A
#
# COMPACT_ATOMS: atom_id res chain seq x y z
N MET A 1 16.93 -17.28 -17.34
CA MET A 1 15.85 -18.14 -16.79
C MET A 1 15.61 -17.90 -15.31
N GLU A 2 16.64 -17.65 -14.50
CA GLU A 2 16.52 -17.24 -13.08
C GLU A 2 15.63 -16.02 -12.83
N LEU A 3 15.74 -14.94 -13.63
CA LEU A 3 14.92 -13.75 -13.43
C LEU A 3 13.41 -14.05 -13.54
N LEU A 4 13.02 -14.93 -14.46
CA LEU A 4 11.62 -15.35 -14.62
C LEU A 4 11.15 -16.19 -13.43
N SER A 5 12.01 -17.00 -12.80
CA SER A 5 11.65 -17.75 -11.59
C SER A 5 11.52 -16.84 -10.36
N HIS A 6 12.38 -15.83 -10.20
CA HIS A 6 12.21 -14.86 -9.11
C HIS A 6 10.92 -14.03 -9.27
N LEU A 7 10.59 -13.65 -10.51
CA LEU A 7 9.37 -12.90 -10.80
C LEU A 7 8.11 -13.74 -10.57
N SER A 8 8.13 -15.03 -10.94
CA SER A 8 7.00 -15.94 -10.72
C SER A 8 6.73 -16.19 -9.23
N ILE A 9 7.78 -16.29 -8.41
CA ILE A 9 7.66 -16.36 -6.95
C ILE A 9 7.04 -15.07 -6.39
N GLY A 10 7.52 -13.91 -6.82
CA GLY A 10 6.98 -12.61 -6.40
C GLY A 10 5.50 -12.43 -6.75
N PHE A 11 5.09 -12.78 -7.98
CA PHE A 11 3.70 -12.75 -8.38
C PHE A 11 2.84 -13.76 -7.61
N GLY A 12 3.37 -14.95 -7.31
CA GLY A 12 2.68 -15.94 -6.48
C GLY A 12 2.30 -15.39 -5.10
N VAL A 13 3.20 -14.62 -4.47
CA VAL A 13 2.92 -13.94 -3.20
C VAL A 13 1.97 -12.75 -3.39
N ALA A 14 2.18 -11.93 -4.42
CA ALA A 14 1.38 -10.74 -4.68
C ALA A 14 -0.10 -11.06 -4.96
N PHE A 15 -0.38 -12.15 -5.69
CA PHE A 15 -1.74 -12.59 -6.01
C PHE A 15 -2.43 -13.38 -4.89
N THR A 16 -1.81 -13.54 -3.72
CA THR A 16 -2.50 -14.17 -2.60
C THR A 16 -3.70 -13.31 -2.16
N PRO A 17 -4.86 -13.91 -1.86
CA PRO A 17 -6.07 -13.15 -1.49
C PRO A 17 -5.86 -12.23 -0.30
N ILE A 18 -5.05 -12.66 0.67
CA ILE A 18 -4.72 -11.89 1.86
C ILE A 18 -3.94 -10.61 1.53
N ASN A 19 -2.94 -10.69 0.66
CA ASN A 19 -2.13 -9.53 0.26
C ASN A 19 -2.94 -8.57 -0.61
N LEU A 20 -3.81 -9.09 -1.48
CA LEU A 20 -4.72 -8.27 -2.27
C LEU A 20 -5.73 -7.52 -1.38
N LEU A 21 -6.28 -8.16 -0.33
CA LEU A 21 -7.17 -7.50 0.62
C LEU A 21 -6.44 -6.40 1.40
N TYR A 22 -5.24 -6.65 1.89
CA TYR A 22 -4.43 -5.63 2.55
C TYR A 22 -4.10 -4.46 1.62
N CYS A 23 -3.74 -4.75 0.36
CA CYS A 23 -3.51 -3.73 -0.66
C CYS A 23 -4.76 -2.87 -0.91
N LEU A 24 -5.93 -3.50 -1.04
CA LEU A 24 -7.20 -2.82 -1.25
C LEU A 24 -7.56 -1.91 -0.06
N ILE A 25 -7.41 -2.41 1.17
CA ILE A 25 -7.62 -1.62 2.38
C ILE A 25 -6.66 -0.42 2.42
N GLY A 26 -5.37 -0.63 2.14
CA GLY A 26 -4.37 0.43 2.06
C GLY A 26 -4.71 1.49 1.01
N CYS A 27 -5.15 1.09 -0.18
CA CYS A 27 -5.58 2.00 -1.24
C CYS A 27 -6.81 2.80 -0.86
N ILE A 28 -7.81 2.18 -0.21
CA ILE A 28 -9.01 2.87 0.26
C ILE A 28 -8.63 3.90 1.32
N LEU A 29 -7.84 3.51 2.32
CA LEU A 29 -7.37 4.43 3.35
C LEU A 29 -6.57 5.59 2.76
N GLY A 30 -5.63 5.31 1.87
CA GLY A 30 -4.84 6.35 1.18
C GLY A 30 -5.72 7.31 0.37
N THR A 31 -6.74 6.80 -0.30
CA THR A 31 -7.70 7.61 -1.07
C THR A 31 -8.57 8.47 -0.15
N LEU A 32 -9.10 7.89 0.94
CA LEU A 32 -9.90 8.61 1.92
C LEU A 32 -9.10 9.74 2.57
N ILE A 33 -7.83 9.49 2.92
CA ILE A 33 -6.98 10.52 3.50
C ILE A 33 -6.61 11.57 2.45
N GLY A 34 -6.34 11.16 1.20
CA GLY A 34 -5.97 12.07 0.11
C GLY A 34 -7.11 12.97 -0.41
N VAL A 35 -8.38 12.55 -0.25
CA VAL A 35 -9.57 13.29 -0.70
C VAL A 35 -10.10 14.27 0.36
N LEU A 36 -9.55 14.24 1.59
CA LEU A 36 -9.99 15.18 2.63
C LEU A 36 -9.76 16.64 2.19
N PRO A 37 -10.80 17.48 2.16
CA PRO A 37 -10.69 18.85 1.68
C PRO A 37 -9.83 19.68 2.62
N GLY A 38 -8.81 20.36 2.07
CA GLY A 38 -7.96 21.30 2.82
C GLY A 38 -6.76 20.69 3.53
N ILE A 39 -6.55 19.37 3.48
CA ILE A 39 -5.37 18.70 4.02
C ILE A 39 -4.51 18.23 2.83
N GLY A 40 -3.45 18.97 2.55
CA GLY A 40 -2.54 18.61 1.46
C GLY A 40 -1.81 17.29 1.72
N PRO A 41 -1.18 16.69 0.69
CA PRO A 41 -0.45 15.42 0.79
C PRO A 41 0.60 15.39 1.92
N VAL A 42 1.15 16.55 2.26
CA VAL A 42 2.16 16.73 3.33
C VAL A 42 1.59 16.40 4.71
N ALA A 43 0.34 16.77 5.00
CA ALA A 43 -0.29 16.50 6.29
C ALA A 43 -0.59 15.00 6.46
N THR A 44 -1.02 14.35 5.37
CA THR A 44 -1.20 12.90 5.30
C THR A 44 0.09 12.15 5.58
N ILE A 45 1.20 12.55 4.93
CA ILE A 45 2.53 11.95 5.16
C ILE A 45 2.97 12.16 6.61
N ALA A 46 2.80 13.37 7.16
CA ALA A 46 3.16 13.68 8.54
C ALA A 46 2.35 12.87 9.57
N MET A 47 1.09 12.54 9.28
CA MET A 47 0.24 11.70 10.14
C MET A 47 0.51 10.19 9.97
N LEU A 48 0.86 9.74 8.76
CA LEU A 48 1.13 8.33 8.47
C LEU A 48 2.56 7.89 8.86
N LEU A 49 3.53 8.79 8.87
CA LEU A 49 4.92 8.47 9.23
C LEU A 49 5.06 7.93 10.67
N PRO A 50 4.42 8.54 11.70
CA PRO A 50 4.35 7.94 13.04
C PRO A 50 3.67 6.57 13.05
N ALA A 51 2.59 6.38 12.29
CA ALA A 51 1.87 5.10 12.23
C ALA A 51 2.63 4.00 11.47
N THR A 52 3.62 4.35 10.65
CA THR A 52 4.47 3.40 9.90
C THR A 52 5.64 2.89 10.74
N TYR A 53 6.07 3.66 11.75
CA TYR A 53 7.22 3.35 12.61
C TYR A 53 6.89 3.13 14.10
N ALA A 54 5.61 3.23 14.49
CA ALA A 54 5.12 2.87 15.83
C ALA A 54 4.72 1.39 15.89
#